data_AF-A0A428QAV2-F1
#
_entry.id   AF-A0A428QAV2-F1
#
_cell.length_a   1.000
_cell.length_b   1.000
_cell.length_c   1.000
_cell.angle_alpha   90.00
_cell.angle_beta   90.00
_cell.angle_gamma   90.00
#
_symmetry.space_group_name_H-M   'P 1'
#
loop_
_entity.id
_entity.type
_entity.pdbx_description
1 polymer ?
#
loop_
_entity_poly.entity_id
_entity_poly.type
_entity_poly.pdbx_seq_one_letter_code
_entity_poly.pdbx_strand_id
1 'polypeptide(L)'
;METLKPLPDVDGPKLEPFGHEMVADDVEFLEQVQDSSAHGKILKIKIGDKCYALKIFTCNMTDLPNDEEYEAGPTSTMSREEFDQHFTPFENECRAFGRLKELGREHLAVKAYGYVVIPFTEAFVQKLRLLESKYEQTEKIRRFHEDDTTPFMGIVKDWVDRVAHDPNITAEEDKAAYDEMWQVRHFPRMLRDLHELHEIGIVVRDLGIWQYLNGVLVDLSLAWTMPHPFGPGRGWKPRWTFQSCAAWDLHSFQVGVIDDWRREAANYRKTASVGELAKLKAVPKTCSVRAYENAKKERELRPRPDRQRPFLPLLNKDSFKPDMVQLPRHDPGEFKPETISQAGKKRKGGEGPDGRAKRRKGPRGKKSPKILG
;
A
#
# COMPACT_ATOMS: atom_id res chain seq x y z
N MET A 1 17.33 27.18 6.30
CA MET A 1 16.45 26.05 6.61
C MET A 1 17.33 24.84 6.80
N GLU A 2 17.17 24.09 7.89
CA GLU A 2 17.84 22.80 8.01
C GLU A 2 17.45 21.93 6.80
N THR A 3 18.44 21.36 6.13
CA THR A 3 18.21 20.43 5.04
C THR A 3 17.52 19.19 5.58
N LEU A 4 16.28 18.95 5.15
CA LEU A 4 15.51 17.75 5.48
C LEU A 4 16.29 16.49 5.07
N LYS A 5 16.28 15.46 5.93
CA LYS A 5 16.98 14.19 5.75
C LYS A 5 15.99 13.04 5.48
N PRO A 6 16.37 11.95 4.79
CA PRO A 6 15.48 10.82 4.56
C PRO A 6 14.93 10.22 5.87
N LEU A 7 13.64 9.87 5.91
CA LEU A 7 12.95 9.35 7.09
C LEU A 7 12.41 7.93 6.87
N PRO A 8 12.21 7.12 7.93
CA PRO A 8 12.41 7.45 9.35
C PRO A 8 13.89 7.38 9.78
N ASP A 9 14.19 7.86 10.99
CA ASP A 9 15.56 7.90 11.54
C ASP A 9 15.98 6.60 12.23
N VAL A 10 15.54 5.47 11.67
CA VAL A 10 15.85 4.12 12.16
C VAL A 10 16.44 3.25 11.04
N ASP A 11 16.84 2.03 11.39
CA ASP A 11 17.35 1.05 10.44
C ASP A 11 16.31 0.67 9.37
N GLY A 12 16.80 0.57 8.13
CA GLY A 12 16.04 0.10 6.99
C GLY A 12 15.73 1.16 5.94
N PRO A 13 14.72 0.90 5.09
CA PRO A 13 14.39 1.77 3.97
C PRO A 13 13.87 3.13 4.43
N LYS A 14 14.22 4.17 3.66
CA LYS A 14 13.85 5.56 3.96
C LYS A 14 13.18 6.20 2.75
N LEU A 15 12.30 7.15 3.01
CA LEU A 15 11.67 8.01 2.04
C LEU A 15 12.34 9.39 2.06
N GLU A 16 12.74 9.85 0.88
CA GLU A 16 13.31 11.18 0.68
C GLU A 16 12.27 12.29 0.91
N PRO A 17 12.69 13.49 1.34
CA PRO A 17 11.79 14.64 1.38
C PRO A 17 11.30 14.99 -0.03
N PHE A 18 10.06 15.44 -0.11
CA PHE A 18 9.51 16.02 -1.33
C PHE A 18 10.03 17.45 -1.47
N GLY A 19 10.66 17.76 -2.60
CA GLY A 19 11.36 19.02 -2.82
C GLY A 19 10.47 20.24 -3.07
N HIS A 20 9.18 20.20 -2.69
CA HIS A 20 8.24 21.30 -2.88
C HIS A 20 7.54 21.65 -1.57
N GLU A 21 7.44 22.94 -1.27
CA GLU A 21 6.82 23.42 -0.03
C GLU A 21 5.29 23.42 -0.17
N MET A 22 4.57 22.77 0.75
CA MET A 22 3.09 22.67 0.67
C MET A 22 2.36 23.99 0.92
N VAL A 23 3.06 24.99 1.45
CA VAL A 23 2.52 26.33 1.72
C VAL A 23 2.78 27.32 0.58
N ALA A 24 3.53 26.92 -0.46
CA ALA A 24 3.84 27.77 -1.60
C ALA A 24 2.56 28.17 -2.38
N ASP A 25 2.62 29.34 -3.04
CA ASP A 25 1.46 29.94 -3.72
C ASP A 25 0.94 29.07 -4.88
N ASP A 26 1.82 28.30 -5.52
CA ASP A 26 1.50 27.42 -6.65
C ASP A 26 0.87 26.06 -6.24
N VAL A 27 0.67 25.85 -4.93
CA VAL A 27 -0.02 24.68 -4.39
C VAL A 27 -1.50 25.00 -4.13
N GLU A 28 -2.39 24.37 -4.87
CA GLU A 28 -3.84 24.53 -4.71
C GLU A 28 -4.46 23.34 -3.98
N PHE A 29 -5.29 23.60 -2.96
CA PHE A 29 -6.04 22.57 -2.24
C PHE A 29 -7.41 22.42 -2.91
N LEU A 30 -7.63 21.28 -3.56
CA LEU A 30 -8.79 21.08 -4.42
C LEU A 30 -9.96 20.46 -3.66
N GLU A 31 -9.71 19.38 -2.93
CA GLU A 31 -10.74 18.51 -2.35
C GLU A 31 -10.20 17.76 -1.12
N GLN A 32 -11.04 17.50 -0.11
CA GLN A 32 -10.78 16.48 0.91
C GLN A 32 -11.53 15.19 0.53
N VAL A 33 -10.79 14.10 0.32
CA VAL A 33 -11.34 12.88 -0.31
C VAL A 33 -11.97 11.92 0.70
N GLN A 34 -11.53 11.97 1.95
CA GLN A 34 -11.98 11.04 2.99
C GLN A 34 -12.14 11.76 4.34
N ASP A 35 -13.33 11.67 4.91
CA ASP A 35 -13.71 12.34 6.16
C ASP A 35 -13.25 11.60 7.43
N SER A 36 -12.93 10.31 7.33
CA SER A 36 -12.52 9.48 8.48
C SER A 36 -11.48 8.43 8.07
N SER A 37 -10.20 8.82 7.99
CA SER A 37 -9.11 7.85 8.12
C SER A 37 -8.56 7.95 9.54
N ALA A 38 -8.38 6.80 10.19
CA ALA A 38 -7.86 6.73 11.55
C ALA A 38 -6.42 7.30 11.66
N HIS A 39 -5.68 7.33 10.55
CA HIS A 39 -4.26 7.68 10.52
C HIS A 39 -3.98 9.08 9.97
N GLY A 40 -4.96 9.74 9.36
CA GLY A 40 -4.76 11.07 8.77
C GLY A 40 -5.88 11.55 7.87
N LYS A 41 -5.63 12.65 7.17
CA LYS A 41 -6.54 13.26 6.18
C LYS A 41 -5.91 13.21 4.80
N ILE A 42 -6.71 12.90 3.78
CA ILE A 42 -6.25 12.85 2.38
C ILE A 42 -6.84 14.03 1.62
N LEU A 43 -5.95 14.89 1.12
CA LEU A 43 -6.26 16.05 0.31
C LEU A 43 -5.85 15.81 -1.14
N LYS A 44 -6.72 16.15 -2.07
CA LYS A 44 -6.33 16.34 -3.47
C LYS A 44 -5.70 17.72 -3.59
N ILE A 45 -4.45 17.76 -4.01
CA ILE A 45 -3.72 19.00 -4.25
C ILE A 45 -3.28 19.09 -5.71
N LYS A 46 -3.05 20.31 -6.18
CA LYS A 46 -2.48 20.58 -7.51
C LYS A 46 -1.23 21.43 -7.35
N ILE A 47 -0.16 21.02 -8.03
CA ILE A 47 1.11 21.74 -8.09
C ILE A 47 1.48 21.89 -9.56
N GLY A 48 1.51 23.12 -10.07
CA GLY A 48 1.55 23.38 -11.51
C GLY A 48 0.36 22.70 -12.21
N ASP A 49 0.60 21.91 -13.26
CA ASP A 49 -0.46 21.24 -14.03
C ASP A 49 -0.80 19.82 -13.55
N LYS A 50 -0.22 19.37 -12.43
CA LYS A 50 -0.36 17.98 -11.96
C LYS A 50 -1.11 17.90 -10.63
N CYS A 51 -2.05 16.95 -10.56
CA CYS A 51 -2.73 16.58 -9.32
C CYS A 51 -1.94 15.52 -8.54
N TYR A 52 -1.98 15.64 -7.21
CA TYR A 52 -1.38 14.73 -6.26
C TYR A 52 -2.37 14.43 -5.13
N ALA A 53 -2.15 13.32 -4.43
CA ALA A 53 -2.76 13.06 -3.14
C ALA A 53 -1.77 13.41 -2.03
N LEU A 54 -2.15 14.33 -1.14
CA LEU A 54 -1.41 14.66 0.07
C LEU A 54 -2.11 13.99 1.26
N LYS A 55 -1.44 13.03 1.89
CA LYS A 55 -1.90 12.44 3.15
C LYS A 55 -1.20 13.16 4.30
N ILE A 56 -1.96 13.85 5.14
CA ILE A 56 -1.48 14.54 6.35
C ILE A 56 -1.80 13.65 7.54
N PHE A 57 -0.79 13.29 8.32
CA PHE A 57 -0.94 12.40 9.46
C PHE A 57 -1.34 13.20 10.70
N THR A 58 -2.39 12.75 11.38
CA THR A 58 -2.98 13.44 12.55
C THR A 58 -3.01 12.58 13.80
N CYS A 59 -2.58 11.31 13.71
CA CYS A 59 -2.55 10.38 14.84
C CYS A 59 -1.21 9.64 14.86
N ASN A 60 -0.44 9.86 15.93
CA ASN A 60 0.88 9.23 16.10
C ASN A 60 0.82 7.92 16.92
N MET A 61 -0.35 7.51 17.44
CA MET A 61 -0.41 6.56 18.57
C MET A 61 -1.30 5.34 18.35
N THR A 62 -1.86 5.15 17.16
CA THR A 62 -2.64 3.93 16.86
C THR A 62 -1.65 2.80 16.59
N ASP A 63 -1.70 1.73 17.39
CA ASP A 63 -0.84 0.53 17.32
C ASP A 63 0.59 0.62 17.90
N LEU A 64 0.89 1.60 18.77
CA LEU A 64 2.14 1.53 19.54
C LEU A 64 2.12 0.31 20.46
N PRO A 65 3.20 -0.49 20.51
CA PRO A 65 3.31 -1.57 21.47
C PRO A 65 3.28 -1.02 22.91
N ASN A 66 2.66 -1.78 23.80
CA ASN A 66 2.66 -1.42 25.21
C ASN A 66 4.06 -1.63 25.84
N ASP A 67 4.24 -1.15 27.06
CA ASP A 67 5.52 -1.28 27.76
C ASP A 67 5.95 -2.74 27.92
N GLU A 68 5.01 -3.65 28.19
CA GLU A 68 5.30 -5.08 28.31
C GLU A 68 5.89 -5.66 27.01
N GLU A 69 5.39 -5.23 25.84
CA GLU A 69 5.89 -5.70 24.55
C GLU A 69 7.30 -5.19 24.24
N TYR A 70 7.63 -3.97 24.66
CA TYR A 70 8.98 -3.45 24.55
C TYR A 70 9.94 -4.16 25.50
N GLU A 71 9.58 -4.25 26.79
CA GLU A 71 10.39 -4.85 27.86
C GLU A 71 10.55 -6.37 27.72
N ALA A 72 9.67 -7.05 27.00
CA ALA A 72 9.80 -8.48 26.71
C ALA A 72 10.96 -8.82 25.76
N GLY A 73 11.48 -7.85 25.00
CA GLY A 73 12.60 -8.04 24.10
C GLY A 73 13.94 -7.52 24.65
N PRO A 74 15.03 -7.68 23.88
CA PRO A 74 16.36 -7.23 24.32
C PRO A 74 16.49 -5.70 24.22
N THR A 75 15.96 -4.98 25.20
CA THR A 75 15.98 -3.50 25.30
C THR A 75 17.37 -2.87 25.18
N SER A 76 18.45 -3.66 25.33
CA SER A 76 19.82 -3.20 25.08
C SER A 76 20.16 -2.95 23.60
N THR A 77 19.32 -3.33 22.63
CA THR A 77 19.64 -3.20 21.20
C THR A 77 19.02 -1.99 20.50
N MET A 78 18.08 -1.27 21.11
CA MET A 78 17.49 -0.03 20.59
C MET A 78 16.78 0.75 21.70
N SER A 79 16.65 2.07 21.55
CA SER A 79 15.86 2.88 22.48
C SER A 79 14.35 2.70 22.27
N ARG A 80 13.53 3.18 23.22
CA ARG A 80 12.06 3.14 23.07
C ARG A 80 11.61 4.05 21.92
N GLU A 81 12.25 5.21 21.76
CA GLU A 81 11.96 6.16 20.70
C GLU A 81 12.29 5.59 19.30
N GLU A 82 13.38 4.82 19.18
CA GLU A 82 13.70 4.10 17.94
C GLU A 82 12.70 2.96 17.70
N PHE A 83 12.32 2.23 18.74
CA PHE A 83 11.37 1.14 18.65
C PHE A 83 9.98 1.63 18.20
N ASP A 84 9.46 2.71 18.79
CA ASP A 84 8.14 3.25 18.50
C ASP A 84 8.02 3.74 17.04
N GLN A 85 9.10 4.28 16.45
CA GLN A 85 9.16 4.67 15.03
C GLN A 85 8.94 3.50 14.04
N HIS A 86 8.94 2.25 14.50
CA HIS A 86 8.57 1.09 13.68
C HIS A 86 7.06 0.79 13.66
N PHE A 87 6.26 1.53 14.41
CA PHE A 87 4.83 1.25 14.60
C PHE A 87 3.93 2.42 14.26
N THR A 88 4.46 3.64 14.27
CA THR A 88 3.71 4.85 13.93
C THR A 88 3.31 4.87 12.43
N PRO A 89 2.09 5.34 12.10
CA PRO A 89 1.59 5.30 10.71
C PRO A 89 2.44 6.02 9.66
N PHE A 90 2.99 7.18 10.00
CA PHE A 90 3.79 7.98 9.07
C PHE A 90 5.11 7.27 8.71
N GLU A 91 5.79 6.74 9.72
CA GLU A 91 7.08 6.07 9.59
C GLU A 91 6.92 4.73 8.88
N ASN A 92 5.89 3.94 9.19
CA ASN A 92 5.57 2.72 8.45
C ASN A 92 5.42 2.97 6.96
N GLU A 93 4.67 4.02 6.62
CA GLU A 93 4.41 4.38 5.23
C GLU A 93 5.68 4.90 4.52
N CYS A 94 6.52 5.67 5.22
CA CYS A 94 7.84 6.07 4.74
C CYS A 94 8.73 4.84 4.46
N ARG A 95 8.76 3.85 5.35
CA ARG A 95 9.57 2.64 5.19
C ARG A 95 9.08 1.78 4.03
N ALA A 96 7.76 1.61 3.90
CA ALA A 96 7.18 0.82 2.84
C ALA A 96 7.46 1.46 1.46
N PHE A 97 7.20 2.76 1.29
CA PHE A 97 7.52 3.46 0.04
C PHE A 97 9.03 3.58 -0.21
N GLY A 98 9.83 3.74 0.84
CA GLY A 98 11.29 3.68 0.77
C GLY A 98 11.78 2.37 0.18
N ARG A 99 11.23 1.22 0.63
CA ARG A 99 11.54 -0.12 0.09
C ARG A 99 11.13 -0.24 -1.38
N LEU A 100 9.95 0.25 -1.74
CA LEU A 100 9.50 0.24 -3.13
C LEU A 100 10.45 1.03 -4.04
N LYS A 101 10.93 2.19 -3.60
CA LYS A 101 11.93 2.99 -4.34
C LYS A 101 13.28 2.31 -4.41
N GLU A 102 13.79 1.82 -3.30
CA GLU A 102 15.06 1.12 -3.17
C GLU A 102 15.20 -0.04 -4.19
N LEU A 103 14.11 -0.76 -4.43
CA LEU A 103 14.07 -1.91 -5.34
C LEU A 103 13.54 -1.59 -6.75
N GLY A 104 13.09 -0.37 -7.01
CA GLY A 104 12.42 -0.01 -8.27
C GLY A 104 11.10 -0.79 -8.48
N ARG A 105 10.37 -1.05 -7.39
CA ARG A 105 9.10 -1.79 -7.35
C ARG A 105 7.90 -0.88 -7.07
N GLU A 106 8.01 0.41 -7.37
CA GLU A 106 6.95 1.42 -7.16
C GLU A 106 5.63 1.12 -7.89
N HIS A 107 5.57 0.14 -8.79
CA HIS A 107 4.33 -0.31 -9.44
C HIS A 107 3.43 -1.18 -8.56
N LEU A 108 3.93 -1.67 -7.41
CA LEU A 108 3.16 -2.52 -6.49
C LEU A 108 2.16 -1.73 -5.61
N ALA A 109 2.32 -0.42 -5.53
CA ALA A 109 1.45 0.49 -4.80
C ALA A 109 1.38 1.84 -5.53
N VAL A 110 0.63 2.80 -4.98
CA VAL A 110 0.65 4.17 -5.49
C VAL A 110 2.07 4.75 -5.38
N LYS A 111 2.51 5.48 -6.40
CA LYS A 111 3.83 6.10 -6.38
C LYS A 111 3.87 7.23 -5.35
N ALA A 112 4.81 7.17 -4.41
CA ALA A 112 5.07 8.24 -3.45
C ALA A 112 6.26 9.09 -3.88
N TYR A 113 6.11 10.41 -3.92
CA TYR A 113 7.18 11.33 -4.34
C TYR A 113 8.13 11.65 -3.20
N GLY A 114 7.62 11.78 -1.99
CA GLY A 114 8.41 12.04 -0.80
C GLY A 114 7.52 12.45 0.36
N TYR A 115 8.13 12.64 1.52
CA TYR A 115 7.44 13.19 2.68
C TYR A 115 7.58 14.72 2.73
N VAL A 116 6.66 15.39 3.42
CA VAL A 116 6.65 16.84 3.62
C VAL A 116 6.50 17.15 5.10
N VAL A 117 7.10 18.26 5.53
CA VAL A 117 6.88 18.87 6.84
C VAL A 117 6.07 20.13 6.59
N ILE A 118 4.88 20.22 7.18
CA ILE A 118 3.94 21.30 6.94
C ILE A 118 3.83 22.14 8.21
N PRO A 119 4.49 23.31 8.27
CA PRO A 119 4.39 24.17 9.43
C PRO A 119 2.98 24.77 9.53
N PHE A 120 2.48 24.90 10.75
CA PHE A 120 1.20 25.56 11.01
C PHE A 120 1.35 27.08 10.86
N THR A 121 1.18 27.56 9.63
CA THR A 121 1.34 28.97 9.25
C THR A 121 0.01 29.56 8.79
N GLU A 122 -0.12 30.89 8.80
CA GLU A 122 -1.31 31.58 8.28
C GLU A 122 -1.59 31.20 6.81
N ALA A 123 -0.55 31.00 5.99
CA ALA A 123 -0.71 30.54 4.61
C ALA A 123 -1.34 29.15 4.52
N PHE A 124 -0.92 28.22 5.38
CA PHE A 124 -1.54 26.88 5.44
C PHE A 124 -2.99 26.96 5.91
N VAL A 125 -3.27 27.74 6.95
CA VAL A 125 -4.63 27.97 7.47
C VAL A 125 -5.54 28.57 6.41
N GLN A 126 -5.04 29.54 5.63
CA GLN A 126 -5.81 30.13 4.53
C GLN A 126 -6.15 29.12 3.43
N LYS A 127 -5.20 28.26 3.05
CA LYS A 127 -5.47 27.17 2.08
C LYS A 127 -6.53 26.19 2.60
N LEU A 128 -6.51 25.85 3.90
CA LEU A 128 -7.54 25.03 4.53
C LEU A 128 -8.90 25.73 4.57
N ARG A 129 -8.96 27.02 4.91
CA ARG A 129 -10.21 27.82 4.90
C ARG A 129 -10.81 27.94 3.51
N LEU A 130 -9.97 28.11 2.48
CA LEU A 130 -10.41 28.12 1.08
C LEU A 130 -11.00 26.77 0.68
N LEU A 131 -10.40 25.67 1.13
CA LEU A 131 -10.96 24.33 0.93
C LEU A 131 -12.32 24.20 1.65
N GLU A 132 -12.42 24.62 2.91
CA GLU A 132 -13.66 24.62 3.69
C GLU A 132 -14.79 25.39 3.02
N SER A 133 -14.51 26.57 2.45
CA SER A 133 -15.53 27.39 1.80
C SER A 133 -16.22 26.72 0.61
N LYS A 134 -15.63 25.66 0.04
CA LYS A 134 -16.23 24.87 -1.05
C LYS A 134 -17.29 23.88 -0.55
N TYR A 135 -17.37 23.63 0.76
CA TYR A 135 -18.31 22.68 1.36
C TYR A 135 -19.27 23.43 2.30
N GLU A 136 -20.52 23.64 1.86
CA GLU A 136 -21.51 24.48 2.56
C GLU A 136 -21.86 24.03 3.99
N GLN A 137 -21.55 22.79 4.40
CA GLN A 137 -21.86 22.29 5.74
C GLN A 137 -20.88 21.20 6.19
N THR A 138 -19.70 21.55 6.71
CA THR A 138 -18.88 20.56 7.40
C THR A 138 -18.08 21.16 8.56
N GLU A 139 -18.42 20.80 9.79
CA GLU A 139 -17.51 20.88 10.96
C GLU A 139 -16.22 20.04 10.80
N LYS A 140 -15.93 19.51 9.60
CA LYS A 140 -15.06 18.35 9.37
C LYS A 140 -13.58 18.70 9.13
N ILE A 141 -13.26 19.94 8.76
CA ILE A 141 -11.86 20.41 8.66
C ILE A 141 -11.37 20.99 10.00
N ARG A 142 -12.29 21.43 10.89
CA ARG A 142 -12.07 22.03 12.23
C ARG A 142 -11.21 21.25 13.23
N ARG A 143 -10.76 20.03 12.92
CA ARG A 143 -9.92 19.18 13.79
C ARG A 143 -8.42 19.27 13.55
N PHE A 144 -7.94 20.13 12.63
CA PHE A 144 -6.55 20.58 12.73
C PHE A 144 -6.49 21.52 13.93
N HIS A 145 -6.15 21.01 15.12
CA HIS A 145 -6.17 21.80 16.35
C HIS A 145 -5.12 22.93 16.25
N GLU A 146 -5.56 24.17 16.49
CA GLU A 146 -4.73 25.38 16.43
C GLU A 146 -3.63 25.42 17.52
N ASP A 147 -3.70 24.52 18.51
CA ASP A 147 -2.76 24.43 19.63
C ASP A 147 -1.50 23.59 19.34
N ASP A 148 -1.42 22.93 18.18
CA ASP A 148 -0.24 22.15 17.80
C ASP A 148 0.87 23.05 17.26
N THR A 149 1.80 23.41 18.17
CA THR A 149 3.11 24.01 17.79
C THR A 149 3.99 23.06 16.98
N THR A 150 3.57 21.79 16.84
CA THR A 150 4.30 20.75 16.11
C THR A 150 3.90 20.78 14.62
N PRO A 151 4.86 20.84 13.68
CA PRO A 151 4.56 20.71 12.26
C PRO A 151 3.87 19.39 11.93
N PHE A 152 2.95 19.42 10.96
CA PHE A 152 2.33 18.21 10.45
C PHE A 152 3.28 17.45 9.54
N MET A 153 3.29 16.13 9.66
CA MET A 153 3.97 15.25 8.72
C MET A 153 2.99 14.84 7.62
N GLY A 154 3.46 14.79 6.37
CA GLY A 154 2.66 14.36 5.24
C GLY A 154 3.44 13.57 4.21
N ILE A 155 2.74 12.87 3.31
CA ILE A 155 3.33 12.18 2.16
C ILE A 155 2.58 12.60 0.89
N VAL A 156 3.35 12.99 -0.13
CA VAL A 156 2.84 13.35 -1.45
C VAL A 156 2.91 12.13 -2.37
N LYS A 157 1.77 11.77 -2.95
CA LYS A 157 1.60 10.59 -3.80
C LYS A 157 0.98 10.96 -5.13
N ASP A 158 1.11 10.08 -6.12
CA ASP A 158 0.32 10.20 -7.35
C ASP A 158 -1.18 10.20 -7.02
N TRP A 159 -1.90 11.10 -7.67
CA TRP A 159 -3.35 11.06 -7.67
C TRP A 159 -3.81 9.86 -8.51
N VAL A 160 -4.59 8.96 -7.91
CA VAL A 160 -5.17 7.81 -8.60
C VAL A 160 -6.63 8.12 -8.89
N ASP A 161 -6.97 8.24 -10.17
CA ASP A 161 -8.35 8.48 -10.57
C ASP A 161 -9.25 7.28 -10.24
N ARG A 162 -10.44 7.61 -9.75
CA ARG A 162 -11.56 6.68 -9.62
C ARG A 162 -12.00 6.18 -11.00
N VAL A 163 -12.78 5.11 -11.02
CA VAL A 163 -13.34 4.61 -12.27
C VAL A 163 -14.27 5.68 -12.84
N ALA A 164 -14.20 5.92 -14.15
CA ALA A 164 -15.08 6.90 -14.78
C ALA A 164 -16.54 6.56 -14.51
N HIS A 165 -17.22 7.42 -13.75
CA HIS A 165 -18.61 7.25 -13.37
C HIS A 165 -19.55 7.78 -14.46
N ASP A 166 -20.77 7.25 -14.48
CA ASP A 166 -21.86 7.90 -15.19
C ASP A 166 -22.14 9.27 -14.54
N PRO A 167 -22.26 10.37 -15.30
CA PRO A 167 -22.50 11.71 -14.76
C PRO A 167 -23.79 11.83 -13.92
N ASN A 168 -24.70 10.86 -14.02
CA ASN A 168 -25.92 10.81 -13.20
C ASN A 168 -25.70 10.22 -11.79
N ILE A 169 -24.52 9.65 -11.50
CA ILE A 169 -24.16 9.21 -10.14
C ILE A 169 -23.58 10.41 -9.40
N THR A 170 -24.40 11.03 -8.55
CA THR A 170 -24.03 12.27 -7.85
C THR A 170 -23.59 12.05 -6.41
N ALA A 171 -24.12 11.02 -5.73
CA ALA A 171 -23.76 10.70 -4.35
C ALA A 171 -22.39 10.00 -4.26
N GLU A 172 -21.52 10.45 -3.34
CA GLU A 172 -20.17 9.90 -3.14
C GLU A 172 -20.18 8.44 -2.68
N GLU A 173 -21.15 8.06 -1.85
CA GLU A 173 -21.32 6.67 -1.38
C GLU A 173 -21.58 5.72 -2.56
N ASP A 174 -22.42 6.15 -3.51
CA ASP A 174 -22.72 5.37 -4.72
C ASP A 174 -21.51 5.30 -5.65
N LYS A 175 -20.70 6.37 -5.76
CA LYS A 175 -19.44 6.36 -6.51
C LYS A 175 -18.42 5.41 -5.91
N ALA A 176 -18.27 5.42 -4.58
CA ALA A 176 -17.37 4.51 -3.87
C ALA A 176 -17.78 3.05 -4.04
N ALA A 177 -19.06 2.72 -3.84
CA ALA A 177 -19.58 1.38 -4.09
C ALA A 177 -19.38 0.96 -5.55
N TYR A 178 -19.59 1.88 -6.50
CA TYR A 178 -19.33 1.64 -7.91
C TYR A 178 -17.85 1.31 -8.16
N ASP A 179 -16.91 2.11 -7.66
CA ASP A 179 -15.47 1.84 -7.81
C ASP A 179 -15.10 0.44 -7.32
N GLU A 180 -15.55 0.09 -6.11
CA GLU A 180 -15.30 -1.21 -5.49
C GLU A 180 -15.83 -2.37 -6.36
N MET A 181 -17.00 -2.22 -6.98
CA MET A 181 -17.55 -3.24 -7.86
C MET A 181 -16.65 -3.54 -9.07
N TRP A 182 -15.94 -2.54 -9.59
CA TRP A 182 -15.05 -2.70 -10.75
C TRP A 182 -13.68 -3.28 -10.39
N GLN A 183 -13.30 -3.25 -9.11
CA GLN A 183 -12.02 -3.78 -8.63
C GLN A 183 -11.83 -5.28 -8.92
N VAL A 184 -12.91 -6.05 -9.07
CA VAL A 184 -12.83 -7.50 -9.35
C VAL A 184 -11.98 -7.84 -10.59
N ARG A 185 -11.93 -6.93 -11.57
CA ARG A 185 -11.10 -7.09 -12.77
C ARG A 185 -9.60 -7.09 -12.47
N HIS A 186 -9.23 -6.48 -11.35
CA HIS A 186 -7.85 -6.32 -10.90
C HIS A 186 -7.45 -7.36 -9.85
N PHE A 187 -8.38 -8.11 -9.25
CA PHE A 187 -8.06 -9.07 -8.18
C PHE A 187 -6.92 -10.04 -8.50
N PRO A 188 -6.83 -10.65 -9.72
CA PRO A 188 -5.69 -11.51 -10.03
C PRO A 188 -4.35 -10.78 -10.02
N ARG A 189 -4.33 -9.49 -10.41
CA ARG A 189 -3.13 -8.65 -10.38
C ARG A 189 -2.83 -8.24 -8.94
N MET A 190 -3.79 -7.67 -8.23
CA MET A 190 -3.65 -7.25 -6.83
C MET A 190 -3.12 -8.38 -5.93
N LEU A 191 -3.60 -9.62 -6.10
CA LEU A 191 -3.08 -10.77 -5.35
C LEU A 191 -1.63 -11.12 -5.72
N ARG A 192 -1.24 -11.00 -6.99
CA ARG A 192 0.16 -11.16 -7.40
C ARG A 192 1.03 -10.06 -6.80
N ASP A 193 0.57 -8.81 -6.87
CA ASP A 193 1.29 -7.66 -6.34
C ASP A 193 1.47 -7.80 -4.82
N LEU A 194 0.47 -8.33 -4.10
CA LEU A 194 0.57 -8.66 -2.67
C LEU A 194 1.64 -9.71 -2.38
N HIS A 195 1.74 -10.76 -3.20
CA HIS A 195 2.83 -11.73 -3.07
C HIS A 195 4.21 -11.10 -3.35
N GLU A 196 4.32 -10.16 -4.30
CA GLU A 196 5.55 -9.43 -4.56
C GLU A 196 5.92 -8.48 -3.41
N LEU A 197 4.93 -7.86 -2.75
CA LEU A 197 5.15 -7.10 -1.51
C LEU A 197 5.74 -7.98 -0.40
N HIS A 198 5.17 -9.19 -0.22
CA HIS A 198 5.71 -10.17 0.73
C HIS A 198 7.14 -10.60 0.38
N GLU A 199 7.43 -10.83 -0.91
CA GLU A 199 8.77 -11.20 -1.39
C GLU A 199 9.82 -10.14 -1.04
N ILE A 200 9.46 -8.85 -1.09
CA ILE A 200 10.38 -7.74 -0.78
C ILE A 200 10.37 -7.31 0.69
N GLY A 201 9.79 -8.13 1.58
CA GLY A 201 9.87 -7.92 3.02
C GLY A 201 8.85 -6.92 3.58
N ILE A 202 7.73 -6.68 2.89
CA ILE A 202 6.63 -5.83 3.34
C ILE A 202 5.41 -6.69 3.69
N VAL A 203 4.78 -6.47 4.83
CA VAL A 203 3.42 -6.95 5.16
C VAL A 203 2.49 -5.75 5.34
N VAL A 204 1.27 -5.79 4.80
CA VAL A 204 0.37 -4.63 4.72
C VAL A 204 -0.47 -4.46 5.99
N ARG A 205 -0.90 -5.57 6.59
CA ARG A 205 -1.69 -5.70 7.84
C ARG A 205 -3.10 -5.10 7.84
N ASP A 206 -3.42 -4.21 6.91
CA ASP A 206 -4.72 -3.53 6.83
C ASP A 206 -5.30 -3.59 5.41
N LEU A 207 -5.59 -4.80 4.92
CA LEU A 207 -6.16 -5.00 3.60
C LEU A 207 -7.69 -5.02 3.64
N GLY A 208 -8.30 -4.11 2.87
CA GLY A 208 -9.71 -4.10 2.52
C GLY A 208 -9.90 -3.55 1.12
N ILE A 209 -11.08 -3.76 0.52
CA ILE A 209 -11.35 -3.32 -0.86
C ILE A 209 -11.21 -1.79 -1.03
N TRP A 210 -11.57 -1.05 0.03
CA TRP A 210 -11.47 0.42 0.11
C TRP A 210 -10.03 0.94 0.10
N GLN A 211 -9.03 0.09 0.36
CA GLN A 211 -7.61 0.46 0.31
C GLN A 211 -7.03 0.40 -1.10
N TYR A 212 -7.84 0.00 -2.09
CA TYR A 212 -7.46 -0.01 -3.48
C TYR A 212 -8.24 1.03 -4.27
N LEU A 213 -7.59 1.68 -5.24
CA LEU A 213 -8.22 2.51 -6.26
C LEU A 213 -7.77 2.00 -7.63
N ASN A 214 -8.72 1.59 -8.49
CA ASN A 214 -8.41 1.03 -9.82
C ASN A 214 -7.36 -0.11 -9.79
N GLY A 215 -7.42 -0.91 -8.73
CA GLY A 215 -6.54 -2.01 -8.39
C GLY A 215 -5.10 -1.61 -8.02
N VAL A 216 -4.88 -0.36 -7.62
CA VAL A 216 -3.62 0.15 -7.04
C VAL A 216 -3.80 0.27 -5.53
N LEU A 217 -2.88 -0.31 -4.74
CA LEU A 217 -2.88 -0.17 -3.27
C LEU A 217 -2.44 1.25 -2.89
N VAL A 218 -3.26 1.98 -2.13
CA VAL A 218 -3.01 3.42 -1.86
C VAL A 218 -2.59 3.73 -0.43
N ASP A 219 -2.78 2.81 0.52
CA ASP A 219 -2.46 3.00 1.94
C ASP A 219 -1.52 1.90 2.46
N LEU A 220 -0.45 2.31 3.12
CA LEU A 220 0.56 1.46 3.74
C LEU A 220 0.87 1.91 5.19
N SER A 221 -0.03 2.67 5.83
CA SER A 221 0.17 3.18 7.19
C SER A 221 0.38 2.12 8.27
N LEU A 222 -0.19 0.92 8.10
CA LEU A 222 0.01 -0.17 9.07
C LEU A 222 1.01 -1.22 8.58
N ALA A 223 1.69 -0.94 7.47
CA ALA A 223 2.60 -1.89 6.88
C ALA A 223 3.88 -2.03 7.72
N TRP A 224 4.30 -3.26 7.97
CA TRP A 224 5.64 -3.52 8.52
C TRP A 224 6.60 -3.87 7.41
N THR A 225 7.78 -3.26 7.47
CA THR A 225 8.83 -3.43 6.48
C THR A 225 10.11 -3.93 7.15
N MET A 226 10.71 -4.98 6.60
CA MET A 226 12.00 -5.51 7.05
C MET A 226 13.15 -4.55 6.71
N PRO A 227 14.15 -4.37 7.60
CA PRO A 227 14.30 -4.99 8.92
C PRO A 227 13.31 -4.41 9.94
N HIS A 228 12.75 -5.19 10.86
CA HIS A 228 11.80 -4.69 11.88
C HIS A 228 12.17 -5.26 13.26
N PRO A 229 11.85 -4.61 14.39
CA PRO A 229 12.12 -5.14 15.73
C PRO A 229 11.50 -6.52 15.95
N PHE A 230 10.29 -6.73 15.43
CA PHE A 230 9.61 -8.04 15.43
C PHE A 230 10.05 -8.98 14.29
N GLY A 231 11.08 -8.60 13.54
CA GLY A 231 11.69 -9.43 12.51
C GLY A 231 12.50 -10.59 13.11
N PRO A 232 12.79 -11.62 12.31
CA PRO A 232 13.54 -12.77 12.79
C PRO A 232 14.97 -12.39 13.22
N GLY A 233 15.44 -12.98 14.32
CA GLY A 233 16.79 -12.80 14.85
C GLY A 233 16.98 -11.57 15.75
N ARG A 234 15.93 -10.78 15.99
CA ARG A 234 15.98 -9.58 16.87
C ARG A 234 15.59 -9.84 18.32
N GLY A 235 14.87 -10.94 18.61
CA GLY A 235 14.58 -11.38 19.97
C GLY A 235 13.25 -10.91 20.58
N TRP A 236 12.53 -9.95 19.98
CA TRP A 236 11.23 -9.49 20.49
C TRP A 236 10.06 -10.44 20.20
N LYS A 237 10.05 -11.08 19.04
CA LYS A 237 8.98 -11.97 18.61
C LYS A 237 9.54 -13.24 17.96
N PRO A 238 8.77 -14.34 17.94
CA PRO A 238 9.18 -15.57 17.27
C PRO A 238 9.50 -15.36 15.78
N ARG A 239 10.41 -16.19 15.23
CA ARG A 239 10.83 -16.11 13.82
C ARG A 239 9.66 -16.12 12.81
N TRP A 240 8.57 -16.81 13.14
CA TRP A 240 7.40 -16.97 12.26
C TRP A 240 6.45 -15.77 12.27
N THR A 241 6.72 -14.70 13.04
CA THR A 241 5.82 -13.54 13.16
C THR A 241 5.51 -12.90 11.81
N PHE A 242 6.52 -12.62 10.98
CA PHE A 242 6.30 -12.03 9.65
C PHE A 242 5.57 -12.98 8.69
N GLN A 243 5.87 -14.28 8.73
CA GLN A 243 5.13 -15.29 7.98
C GLN A 243 3.64 -15.30 8.35
N SER A 244 3.34 -15.20 9.64
CA SER A 244 1.98 -15.13 10.15
C SER A 244 1.27 -13.85 9.72
N CYS A 245 1.94 -12.69 9.76
CA CYS A 245 1.37 -11.44 9.24
C CYS A 245 1.12 -11.48 7.72
N ALA A 246 1.99 -12.11 6.94
CA ALA A 246 1.77 -12.31 5.50
C ALA A 246 0.60 -13.27 5.21
N ALA A 247 0.44 -14.32 6.01
CA ALA A 247 -0.76 -15.15 5.94
C ALA A 247 -2.02 -14.35 6.30
N TRP A 248 -1.93 -13.43 7.27
CA TRP A 248 -3.04 -12.56 7.62
C TRP A 248 -3.42 -11.62 6.47
N ASP A 249 -2.45 -11.05 5.75
CA ASP A 249 -2.73 -10.26 4.55
C ASP A 249 -3.53 -11.06 3.52
N LEU A 250 -3.17 -12.33 3.28
CA LEU A 250 -3.91 -13.20 2.36
C LEU A 250 -5.32 -13.50 2.87
N HIS A 251 -5.46 -13.75 4.17
CA HIS A 251 -6.77 -13.92 4.82
C HIS A 251 -7.64 -12.65 4.66
N SER A 252 -7.08 -11.48 4.94
CA SER A 252 -7.75 -10.19 4.79
C SER A 252 -8.10 -9.89 3.33
N PHE A 253 -7.24 -10.25 2.38
CA PHE A 253 -7.58 -10.18 0.95
C PHE A 253 -8.75 -11.11 0.61
N GLN A 254 -8.79 -12.32 1.17
CA GLN A 254 -9.93 -13.22 0.94
C GLN A 254 -11.23 -12.67 1.53
N VAL A 255 -11.19 -12.15 2.75
CA VAL A 255 -12.40 -11.71 3.47
C VAL A 255 -12.78 -10.27 3.09
N GLY A 256 -11.90 -9.31 3.35
CA GLY A 256 -12.14 -7.87 3.19
C GLY A 256 -12.04 -7.35 1.75
N VAL A 257 -11.59 -8.17 0.79
CA VAL A 257 -11.59 -7.79 -0.64
C VAL A 257 -12.51 -8.68 -1.44
N ILE A 258 -12.26 -9.99 -1.48
CA ILE A 258 -13.01 -10.91 -2.35
C ILE A 258 -14.42 -11.18 -1.82
N ASP A 259 -14.56 -11.54 -0.55
CA ASP A 259 -15.87 -11.89 0.02
C ASP A 259 -16.74 -10.65 0.27
N ASP A 260 -16.14 -9.52 0.65
CA ASP A 260 -16.81 -8.22 0.71
C ASP A 260 -17.36 -7.80 -0.66
N TRP A 261 -16.54 -7.85 -1.71
CA TRP A 261 -17.04 -7.60 -3.08
C TRP A 261 -18.18 -8.53 -3.46
N ARG A 262 -18.10 -9.82 -3.13
CA ARG A 262 -19.18 -10.79 -3.44
C ARG A 262 -20.49 -10.39 -2.74
N ARG A 263 -20.41 -9.97 -1.47
CA ARG A 263 -21.56 -9.53 -0.68
C ARG A 263 -22.15 -8.25 -1.28
N GLU A 264 -21.34 -7.23 -1.51
CA GLU A 264 -21.82 -5.95 -2.02
C GLU A 264 -22.34 -6.08 -3.45
N ALA A 265 -21.66 -6.83 -4.32
CA ALA A 265 -22.15 -7.08 -5.67
C ALA A 265 -23.43 -7.92 -5.69
N ALA A 266 -23.72 -8.73 -4.67
CA ALA A 266 -25.00 -9.42 -4.54
C ALA A 266 -26.11 -8.49 -4.01
N ASN A 267 -25.79 -7.63 -3.04
CA ASN A 267 -26.71 -6.63 -2.50
C ASN A 267 -27.12 -5.63 -3.58
N TYR A 268 -26.13 -5.02 -4.24
CA TYR A 268 -26.36 -4.04 -5.29
C TYR A 268 -27.22 -4.61 -6.42
N ARG A 269 -27.01 -5.86 -6.83
CA ARG A 269 -27.85 -6.49 -7.87
C ARG A 269 -29.29 -6.75 -7.45
N LYS A 270 -29.57 -6.87 -6.15
CA LYS A 270 -30.94 -7.05 -5.64
C LYS A 270 -31.68 -5.72 -5.55
N THR A 271 -30.98 -4.63 -5.29
CA THR A 271 -31.56 -3.30 -5.06
C THR A 271 -31.49 -2.38 -6.27
N ALA A 272 -30.60 -2.65 -7.22
CA ALA A 272 -30.41 -1.83 -8.42
C ALA A 272 -31.63 -1.87 -9.36
N SER A 273 -31.98 -0.69 -9.88
CA SER A 273 -32.95 -0.53 -10.96
C SER A 273 -32.49 -1.22 -12.25
N VAL A 274 -33.43 -1.42 -13.18
CA VAL A 274 -33.15 -2.00 -14.51
C VAL A 274 -32.09 -1.20 -15.27
N GLY A 275 -32.08 0.13 -15.11
CA GLY A 275 -31.10 1.02 -15.72
C GLY A 275 -29.69 0.86 -15.14
N GLU A 276 -29.56 0.65 -13.83
CA GLU A 276 -28.27 0.45 -13.15
C GLU A 276 -27.68 -0.93 -13.44
N LEU A 277 -28.53 -1.97 -13.48
CA LEU A 277 -28.13 -3.33 -13.88
C LEU A 277 -27.57 -3.37 -15.31
N ALA A 278 -28.11 -2.56 -16.23
CA ALA A 278 -27.59 -2.46 -17.59
C ALA A 278 -26.15 -1.91 -17.64
N LYS A 279 -25.79 -1.02 -16.70
CA LYS A 279 -24.44 -0.42 -16.59
C LYS A 279 -23.41 -1.40 -16.03
N LEU A 280 -23.87 -2.37 -15.23
CA LEU A 280 -23.02 -3.44 -14.67
C LEU A 280 -22.83 -4.64 -15.59
N LYS A 281 -23.37 -4.63 -16.82
CA LYS A 281 -23.18 -5.75 -17.78
C LYS A 281 -21.71 -6.09 -18.02
N ALA A 282 -20.82 -5.10 -17.91
CA ALA A 282 -19.40 -5.28 -18.10
C ALA A 282 -18.66 -5.77 -16.82
N VAL A 283 -19.27 -5.67 -15.64
CA VAL A 283 -18.66 -6.14 -14.39
C VAL A 283 -18.83 -7.65 -14.27
N PRO A 284 -17.74 -8.43 -14.03
CA PRO A 284 -17.83 -9.86 -13.79
C PRO A 284 -18.89 -10.22 -12.74
N LYS A 285 -19.70 -11.24 -13.05
CA LYS A 285 -20.72 -11.75 -12.12
C LYS A 285 -20.14 -12.63 -11.02
N THR A 286 -18.98 -13.21 -11.28
CA THR A 286 -18.31 -14.18 -10.42
C THR A 286 -16.82 -13.86 -10.34
N CYS A 287 -16.19 -14.33 -9.28
CA CYS A 287 -14.75 -14.23 -9.07
C CYS A 287 -14.23 -15.61 -8.65
N SER A 288 -13.33 -16.18 -9.45
CA SER A 288 -12.67 -17.46 -9.19
C SER A 288 -11.37 -17.33 -8.38
N VAL A 289 -10.92 -16.09 -8.12
CA VAL A 289 -9.73 -15.85 -7.30
C VAL A 289 -9.99 -16.34 -5.86
N ARG A 290 -8.99 -17.02 -5.30
CA ARG A 290 -8.93 -17.42 -3.90
C ARG A 290 -7.56 -17.02 -3.37
N ALA A 291 -7.53 -16.18 -2.36
CA ALA A 291 -6.29 -15.71 -1.73
C ALA A 291 -5.90 -16.57 -0.52
N TYR A 292 -6.90 -17.07 0.22
CA TYR A 292 -6.68 -17.83 1.44
C TYR A 292 -7.83 -18.82 1.67
N GLU A 293 -7.58 -19.86 2.47
CA GLU A 293 -8.62 -20.80 2.86
C GLU A 293 -9.40 -20.33 4.09
N ASN A 294 -10.72 -20.17 3.96
CA ASN A 294 -11.55 -19.74 5.07
C ASN A 294 -11.88 -20.92 6.01
N ALA A 295 -11.33 -20.88 7.23
CA ALA A 295 -11.50 -21.92 8.24
C ALA A 295 -12.97 -22.18 8.64
N LYS A 296 -13.87 -21.19 8.50
CA LYS A 296 -15.29 -21.36 8.88
C LYS A 296 -16.07 -22.25 7.91
N LYS A 297 -15.71 -22.31 6.62
CA LYS A 297 -16.44 -23.11 5.61
C LYS A 297 -15.97 -24.55 5.50
N GLU A 298 -14.75 -24.86 5.91
CA GLU A 298 -14.15 -26.20 5.75
C GLU A 298 -14.05 -27.02 7.05
N ARG A 299 -14.31 -26.44 8.24
CA ARG A 299 -14.45 -27.23 9.48
C ARG A 299 -15.62 -28.23 9.42
N GLU A 300 -16.53 -28.07 8.47
CA GLU A 300 -17.64 -28.99 8.18
C GLU A 300 -17.26 -30.12 7.20
N LEU A 301 -16.04 -30.09 6.62
CA LEU A 301 -15.58 -31.12 5.68
C LEU A 301 -14.44 -31.94 6.31
N ARG A 302 -14.51 -33.25 6.07
CA ARG A 302 -13.75 -34.35 6.70
C ARG A 302 -12.34 -33.97 7.19
N PRO A 303 -11.92 -34.47 8.37
CA PRO A 303 -10.54 -34.33 8.85
C PRO A 303 -9.56 -34.71 7.75
N ARG A 304 -8.68 -33.79 7.35
CA ARG A 304 -7.61 -34.12 6.41
C ARG A 304 -6.37 -34.53 7.21
N PRO A 305 -5.82 -35.75 7.02
CA PRO A 305 -4.67 -36.24 7.79
C PRO A 305 -3.41 -35.37 7.67
N ASP A 306 -3.25 -34.65 6.56
CA ASP A 306 -2.15 -33.68 6.33
C ASP A 306 -2.31 -32.38 7.14
N ARG A 307 -3.50 -32.13 7.70
CA ARG A 307 -3.83 -30.95 8.52
C ARG A 307 -3.82 -31.20 10.04
N GLN A 308 -3.36 -32.37 10.49
CA GLN A 308 -3.21 -32.68 11.91
C GLN A 308 -1.88 -32.16 12.46
N ARG A 309 -1.82 -30.90 12.90
CA ARG A 309 -0.69 -30.34 13.67
C ARG A 309 -1.20 -29.21 14.57
N PRO A 310 -0.49 -28.80 15.63
CA PRO A 310 -0.76 -27.47 16.14
C PRO A 310 -0.44 -26.49 15.01
N PHE A 311 -1.47 -25.77 14.54
CA PHE A 311 -1.26 -24.65 13.65
C PHE A 311 -0.61 -23.50 14.43
N LEU A 312 0.24 -22.73 13.77
CA LEU A 312 0.73 -21.48 14.33
C LEU A 312 -0.42 -20.48 14.42
N PRO A 313 -0.42 -19.55 15.39
CA PRO A 313 -1.44 -18.51 15.45
C PRO A 313 -1.32 -17.57 14.24
N LEU A 314 -2.47 -17.14 13.72
CA LEU A 314 -2.56 -16.15 12.65
C LEU A 314 -2.68 -14.75 13.27
N LEU A 315 -1.54 -14.07 13.39
CA LEU A 315 -1.40 -12.78 14.07
C LEU A 315 -2.12 -11.69 13.28
N ASN A 316 -2.94 -10.90 13.97
CA ASN A 316 -3.73 -9.82 13.39
C ASN A 316 -3.96 -8.71 14.41
N LYS A 317 -4.42 -7.56 13.92
CA LYS A 317 -4.79 -6.40 14.75
C LYS A 317 -6.18 -6.51 15.36
N ASP A 318 -7.07 -7.34 14.81
CA ASP A 318 -8.51 -7.34 15.11
C ASP A 318 -8.90 -8.17 16.34
N SER A 319 -7.97 -8.44 17.27
CA SER A 319 -8.17 -9.28 18.47
C SER A 319 -8.71 -10.69 18.21
N PHE A 320 -8.88 -11.08 16.94
CA PHE A 320 -9.33 -12.38 16.52
C PHE A 320 -8.16 -13.36 16.68
N LYS A 321 -8.41 -14.63 17.02
CA LYS A 321 -7.35 -15.63 17.20
C LYS A 321 -7.53 -16.83 16.28
N PRO A 322 -7.47 -16.64 14.95
CA PRO A 322 -7.48 -17.76 14.02
C PRO A 322 -6.15 -18.51 14.02
N ASP A 323 -6.20 -19.72 13.48
CA ASP A 323 -5.03 -20.52 13.17
C ASP A 323 -4.54 -20.24 11.75
N MET A 324 -3.23 -20.24 11.55
CA MET A 324 -2.60 -20.15 10.24
C MET A 324 -2.70 -21.50 9.52
N VAL A 325 -3.81 -21.70 8.80
CA VAL A 325 -4.11 -22.93 8.05
C VAL A 325 -3.39 -23.04 6.71
N GLN A 326 -2.85 -21.94 6.20
CA GLN A 326 -2.12 -21.88 4.93
C GLN A 326 -0.90 -20.96 5.08
N LEU A 327 0.26 -21.42 4.60
CA LEU A 327 1.47 -20.59 4.55
C LEU A 327 1.41 -19.59 3.39
N PRO A 328 1.97 -18.38 3.57
CA PRO A 328 2.12 -17.44 2.46
C PRO A 328 3.15 -17.98 1.47
N ARG A 329 3.08 -17.50 0.22
CA ARG A 329 4.02 -17.89 -0.85
C ARG A 329 5.47 -17.49 -0.52
N HIS A 330 5.63 -16.33 0.11
CA HIS A 330 6.91 -15.78 0.55
C HIS A 330 6.81 -15.46 2.03
N ASP A 331 7.82 -15.81 2.82
CA ASP A 331 7.98 -15.31 4.18
C ASP A 331 8.75 -13.98 4.12
N PRO A 332 8.10 -12.83 4.42
CA PRO A 332 8.78 -11.54 4.35
C PRO A 332 9.93 -11.42 5.35
N GLY A 333 9.93 -12.21 6.43
CA GLY A 333 11.02 -12.28 7.39
C GLY A 333 12.31 -12.87 6.80
N GLU A 334 12.22 -13.60 5.69
CA GLU A 334 13.40 -14.14 4.99
C GLU A 334 14.04 -13.14 4.02
N PHE A 335 13.45 -11.95 3.88
CA PHE A 335 14.05 -10.88 3.09
C PHE A 335 15.44 -10.50 3.63
N LYS A 336 16.43 -10.41 2.73
CA LYS A 336 17.83 -10.13 3.05
C LYS A 336 18.24 -8.76 2.50
N PRO A 337 18.20 -7.69 3.32
CA PRO A 337 18.55 -6.33 2.87
C PRO A 337 19.97 -6.21 2.29
N GLU A 338 20.90 -7.08 2.70
CA GLU A 338 22.30 -7.04 2.27
C GLU A 338 22.44 -7.27 0.76
N THR A 339 21.49 -7.98 0.15
CA THR A 339 21.48 -8.34 -1.27
C THR A 339 21.21 -7.13 -2.20
N ILE A 340 20.61 -6.07 -1.67
CA ILE A 340 20.25 -4.86 -2.44
C ILE A 340 21.51 -4.12 -2.92
N SER A 341 22.50 -3.98 -2.02
CA SER A 341 23.78 -3.32 -2.30
C SER A 341 24.59 -4.01 -3.43
N GLN A 342 24.40 -5.33 -3.60
CA GLN A 342 25.07 -6.12 -4.63
C GLN A 342 24.42 -5.95 -6.01
N ALA A 343 23.10 -5.76 -6.07
CA ALA A 343 22.36 -5.53 -7.31
C ALA A 343 22.67 -4.15 -7.93
N GLY A 344 22.85 -3.11 -7.10
CA GLY A 344 23.25 -1.78 -7.55
C GLY A 344 24.64 -1.72 -8.19
N LYS A 345 25.59 -2.56 -7.73
CA LYS A 345 26.92 -2.69 -8.34
C LYS A 345 26.88 -3.40 -9.69
N LYS A 346 25.99 -4.38 -9.89
CA LYS A 346 25.81 -5.05 -11.20
C LYS A 346 25.16 -4.15 -12.26
N ARG A 347 24.27 -3.23 -11.87
CA ARG A 347 23.62 -2.30 -12.81
C ARG A 347 24.47 -1.10 -13.22
N LYS A 348 25.52 -0.74 -12.47
CA LYS A 348 26.45 0.35 -12.84
C LYS A 348 27.53 -0.05 -13.86
N GLY A 349 27.56 -1.32 -14.30
CA GLY A 349 28.50 -1.81 -15.32
C GLY A 349 27.76 -2.45 -16.49
N GLY A 350 27.12 -1.64 -17.35
CA GLY A 350 26.43 -2.17 -18.52
C GLY A 350 25.80 -1.09 -19.39
N GLU A 351 26.58 -0.62 -20.36
CA GLU A 351 26.18 -0.01 -21.64
C GLU A 351 25.36 1.30 -21.59
N GLY A 352 26.05 2.40 -21.86
CA GLY A 352 25.44 3.65 -22.29
C GLY A 352 24.73 3.52 -23.64
N PRO A 353 23.83 4.46 -23.98
CA PRO A 353 23.03 4.38 -25.20
C PRO A 353 23.88 4.85 -26.37
N ASP A 354 24.62 3.95 -27.00
CA ASP A 354 25.19 4.23 -28.31
C ASP A 354 24.99 3.08 -29.30
N GLY A 355 24.23 3.42 -30.34
CA GLY A 355 24.13 2.80 -31.65
C GLY A 355 24.40 1.30 -31.79
N ARG A 356 23.33 0.51 -31.99
CA ARG A 356 23.46 -0.69 -32.84
C ARG A 356 22.42 -0.74 -33.96
N ALA A 357 22.91 -0.27 -35.10
CA ALA A 357 22.31 -0.36 -36.41
C ALA A 357 21.84 -1.79 -36.76
N LYS A 358 20.68 -1.82 -37.40
CA LYS A 358 20.05 -2.97 -38.07
C LYS A 358 21.06 -3.70 -38.98
N ARG A 359 21.43 -4.93 -38.60
CA ARG A 359 22.11 -5.87 -39.50
C ARG A 359 21.08 -6.51 -40.45
N ARG A 360 21.01 -5.99 -41.67
CA ARG A 360 20.33 -6.60 -42.83
C ARG A 360 21.01 -7.94 -43.16
N LYS A 361 20.22 -9.01 -43.28
CA LYS A 361 20.64 -10.28 -43.89
C LYS A 361 20.62 -10.12 -45.42
N GLY A 362 21.78 -10.26 -46.07
CA GLY A 362 21.91 -10.42 -47.52
C GLY A 362 21.82 -11.90 -47.95
N PRO A 363 21.53 -12.18 -49.24
CA PRO A 363 21.07 -13.49 -49.69
C PRO A 363 22.21 -14.47 -49.98
N ARG A 364 21.97 -15.76 -49.69
CA ARG A 364 22.88 -16.88 -49.98
C ARG A 364 22.98 -17.11 -51.50
N GLY A 365 24.20 -17.01 -52.02
CA GLY A 365 24.56 -17.32 -53.40
C GLY A 365 24.41 -18.81 -53.76
N LYS A 366 23.92 -19.03 -54.97
CA LYS A 366 23.74 -20.32 -55.66
C LYS A 366 25.10 -21.00 -55.93
N LYS A 367 25.16 -22.31 -55.72
CA LYS A 367 26.23 -23.18 -56.24
C LYS A 367 25.84 -23.70 -57.62
N SER A 368 26.77 -23.66 -58.57
CA SER A 368 26.70 -24.35 -59.87
C SER A 368 27.73 -25.50 -59.92
N PRO A 369 27.52 -26.51 -60.77
CA PRO A 369 27.97 -27.89 -60.53
C PRO A 369 29.35 -28.19 -61.13
N LYS A 370 30.05 -29.17 -60.53
CA LYS A 370 31.25 -29.80 -61.10
C LYS A 370 30.83 -31.01 -61.95
N ILE A 371 31.24 -31.00 -63.20
CA ILE A 371 31.38 -32.16 -64.09
C ILE A 371 32.87 -32.52 -64.10
N LEU A 372 33.18 -33.81 -63.93
CA LEU A 372 34.39 -34.52 -64.35
C LEU A 372 33.87 -35.97 -64.57
N GLY A 373 34.05 -36.60 -65.73
CA GLY A 373 35.33 -36.79 -66.41
C GLY A 373 35.72 -38.24 -66.15
#